data_AF-A0A8S3E466-F1
#
_entry.id   AF-A0A8S3E466-F1
#
_cell.length_a   1.000
_cell.length_b   1.000
_cell.length_c   1.000
_cell.angle_alpha   90.00
_cell.angle_beta   90.00
_cell.angle_gamma   90.00
#
_symmetry.space_group_name_H-M   'P 1'
#
loop_
_entity.id
_entity.type
_entity.pdbx_description
1 polymer ?
#
loop_
_entity_poly.entity_id
_entity_poly.type
_entity_poly.pdbx_seq_one_letter_code
_entity_poly.pdbx_strand_id
1 'polypeptide(L)'
;LWKTYFKSGTGQLIIPPETKQKLSYSTTLPIWPKEIKTIVLSNKKDKTNENGICLKFVNGQLNALEHQLKQYQQELNIKANNFQGYTISIQEKLIEYIEENLNSSLSKKIKHQVDLIHYDYHIRALKLEYFQHKPNEYQGQLMKQICQSKYEQETSEQEYEFLKQQIAYYNLPSQSFECSPISHHPFIDSIQNLFVREALKKQFKEVAIQSRITLFNIYLKSAEDQREEYQKKHEANVKKMDASQHTLNNNEKLSSTLVQLINERCNKISERIQCIYKHKRESFQSKSN
;
A
#
# COMPACT_ATOMS: atom_id res chain seq x y z
N LEU A 1 2.34 4.24 -26.15
CA LEU A 1 2.08 4.48 -24.70
C LEU A 1 3.30 4.13 -23.84
N TRP A 2 3.81 2.90 -23.85
CA TRP A 2 5.03 2.56 -23.08
C TRP A 2 6.35 3.20 -23.59
N LYS A 3 6.51 3.41 -24.91
CA LYS A 3 7.69 4.11 -25.48
C LYS A 3 7.73 5.63 -25.20
N THR A 4 6.61 6.23 -24.84
CA THR A 4 6.51 7.68 -24.55
C THR A 4 6.84 7.99 -23.09
N TYR A 5 6.72 7.00 -22.20
CA TYR A 5 6.98 7.14 -20.76
C TYR A 5 8.48 7.15 -20.41
N PHE A 6 9.33 6.57 -21.27
CA PHE A 6 10.77 6.43 -21.01
C PHE A 6 11.64 7.58 -21.51
N LYS A 7 11.09 8.58 -22.22
CA LYS A 7 11.90 9.63 -22.87
C LYS A 7 12.08 10.93 -22.08
N SER A 8 11.42 11.14 -20.93
CA SER A 8 11.47 12.44 -20.24
C SER A 8 12.48 12.56 -19.09
N GLY A 9 13.09 11.47 -18.61
CA GLY A 9 14.14 11.51 -17.58
C GLY A 9 13.79 12.19 -16.24
N THR A 10 12.57 12.70 -16.07
CA THR A 10 12.16 13.61 -14.98
C THR A 10 10.87 13.18 -14.29
N GLY A 11 10.26 12.06 -14.69
CA GLY A 11 9.12 11.48 -13.98
C GLY A 11 7.85 12.33 -13.94
N GLN A 12 7.75 13.41 -14.72
CA GLN A 12 6.50 14.15 -14.87
C GLN A 12 5.62 13.51 -15.94
N LEU A 13 4.41 13.14 -15.52
CA LEU A 13 3.32 12.77 -16.39
C LEU A 13 2.83 14.06 -17.07
N ILE A 14 3.17 14.23 -18.35
CA ILE A 14 2.50 15.26 -19.17
C ILE A 14 1.07 14.77 -19.38
N ILE A 15 0.17 15.19 -18.49
CA ILE A 15 -1.27 15.06 -18.70
C ILE A 15 -1.64 16.18 -19.69
N PRO A 16 -2.18 15.86 -20.87
CA PRO A 16 -2.70 16.89 -21.77
C PRO A 16 -3.75 17.75 -21.02
N PRO A 17 -3.75 19.07 -21.17
CA PRO A 17 -4.57 19.99 -20.37
C PRO A 17 -6.09 19.85 -20.56
N GLU A 18 -6.57 18.91 -21.38
CA GLU A 18 -7.98 18.82 -21.78
C GLU A 18 -8.82 17.82 -20.98
N THR A 19 -8.25 16.93 -20.17
CA THR A 19 -9.05 15.96 -19.38
C THR A 19 -9.31 16.41 -17.95
N LYS A 20 -10.20 17.41 -17.78
CA LYS A 20 -11.03 17.52 -16.56
C LYS A 20 -12.10 16.42 -16.60
N GLN A 21 -11.71 15.15 -16.44
CA GLN A 21 -12.68 14.05 -16.41
C GLN A 21 -13.40 14.05 -15.05
N LYS A 22 -14.56 14.71 -15.00
CA LYS A 22 -15.63 14.37 -14.05
C LYS A 22 -15.90 12.87 -14.17
N LEU A 23 -15.98 12.16 -13.05
CA LEU A 23 -16.50 10.80 -13.01
C LEU A 23 -17.92 10.80 -13.58
N SER A 24 -18.09 10.30 -14.81
CA SER A 24 -19.40 10.09 -15.43
C SER A 24 -19.61 8.61 -15.69
N TYR A 25 -20.52 7.98 -14.97
CA TYR A 25 -20.97 6.63 -15.25
C TYR A 25 -22.49 6.56 -15.19
N SER A 26 -23.08 5.91 -16.20
CA SER A 26 -24.51 5.63 -16.31
C SER A 26 -24.74 4.16 -15.97
N THR A 27 -24.79 3.83 -14.68
CA THR A 27 -25.20 2.49 -14.24
C THR A 27 -26.22 2.59 -13.10
N THR A 28 -27.24 1.73 -13.17
CA THR A 28 -28.36 1.63 -12.23
C THR A 28 -28.03 0.79 -10.98
N LEU A 29 -26.85 0.17 -10.92
CA LEU A 29 -26.42 -0.71 -9.83
C LEU A 29 -25.66 0.06 -8.73
N PRO A 30 -25.95 -0.16 -7.43
CA PRO A 30 -25.37 0.62 -6.34
C PRO A 30 -23.91 0.20 -6.05
N ILE A 31 -22.95 0.79 -6.78
CA ILE A 31 -21.51 0.43 -6.79
C ILE A 31 -20.73 1.01 -5.57
N TRP A 32 -21.38 1.83 -4.73
CA TRP A 32 -20.69 2.60 -3.68
C TRP A 32 -20.27 1.77 -2.44
N PRO A 33 -19.12 2.10 -1.81
CA PRO A 33 -18.71 1.54 -0.51
C PRO A 33 -19.77 1.65 0.56
N LYS A 34 -19.83 0.67 1.47
CA LYS A 34 -20.79 0.67 2.58
C LYS A 34 -20.61 1.91 3.45
N GLU A 35 -19.39 2.36 3.64
CA GLU A 35 -19.02 3.54 4.42
C GLU A 35 -19.62 4.81 3.80
N ILE A 36 -19.48 4.98 2.49
CA ILE A 36 -20.08 6.11 1.74
C ILE A 36 -21.61 6.00 1.76
N LYS A 37 -22.16 4.80 1.56
CA LYS A 37 -23.60 4.57 1.66
C LYS A 37 -24.12 4.91 3.06
N THR A 38 -23.41 4.52 4.12
CA THR A 38 -23.79 4.81 5.51
C THR A 38 -23.73 6.32 5.78
N ILE A 39 -22.70 7.02 5.32
CA ILE A 39 -22.57 8.47 5.50
C ILE A 39 -23.64 9.25 4.73
N VAL A 40 -23.95 8.82 3.51
CA VAL A 40 -24.82 9.55 2.58
C VAL A 40 -26.30 9.20 2.76
N LEU A 41 -26.62 7.95 3.10
CA LEU A 41 -27.99 7.41 3.15
C LEU A 41 -28.53 7.27 4.58
N SER A 42 -27.75 7.54 5.63
CA SER A 42 -28.21 7.51 7.03
C SER A 42 -29.35 8.49 7.32
N ASN A 43 -29.52 9.54 6.50
CA ASN A 43 -30.48 10.62 6.72
C ASN A 43 -31.57 10.75 5.64
N LYS A 44 -31.68 9.83 4.67
CA LYS A 44 -32.68 9.92 3.58
C LYS A 44 -33.53 8.66 3.44
N LYS A 45 -34.86 8.82 3.52
CA LYS A 45 -35.85 7.74 3.37
C LYS A 45 -36.07 7.29 1.92
N ASP A 46 -35.66 8.08 0.93
CA ASP A 46 -35.94 7.81 -0.48
C ASP A 46 -34.71 7.27 -1.23
N LYS A 47 -34.82 6.04 -1.73
CA LYS A 47 -33.72 5.25 -2.35
C LYS A 47 -33.71 5.27 -3.88
N THR A 48 -34.55 6.10 -4.50
CA THR A 48 -34.79 6.08 -5.96
C THR A 48 -33.64 6.66 -6.80
N ASN A 49 -32.57 7.20 -6.20
CA ASN A 49 -31.37 7.67 -6.91
C ASN A 49 -30.08 7.57 -6.07
N GLU A 50 -29.84 6.44 -5.41
CA GLU A 50 -28.66 6.24 -4.55
C GLU A 50 -27.34 6.55 -5.27
N ASN A 51 -27.21 6.16 -6.54
CA ASN A 51 -25.99 6.36 -7.31
C ASN A 51 -25.69 7.82 -7.60
N GLY A 52 -26.68 8.59 -8.03
CA GLY A 52 -26.51 10.02 -8.29
C GLY A 52 -26.17 10.79 -7.03
N ILE A 53 -26.74 10.39 -5.88
CA ILE A 53 -26.48 11.05 -4.59
C ILE A 53 -25.05 10.75 -4.11
N CYS A 54 -24.63 9.48 -4.13
CA CYS A 54 -23.27 9.11 -3.74
C CYS A 54 -22.21 9.72 -4.68
N LEU A 55 -22.47 9.75 -6.00
CA LEU A 55 -21.58 10.38 -6.98
C LEU A 55 -21.45 11.89 -6.72
N LYS A 56 -22.55 12.58 -6.43
CA LYS A 56 -22.53 14.01 -6.07
C LYS A 56 -21.77 14.25 -4.77
N PHE A 57 -21.94 13.39 -3.78
CA PHE A 57 -21.20 13.48 -2.52
C PHE A 57 -19.69 13.32 -2.75
N VAL A 58 -19.27 12.27 -3.47
CA VAL A 58 -17.85 12.02 -3.76
C VAL A 58 -17.24 13.15 -4.60
N ASN A 59 -17.94 13.62 -5.64
CA ASN A 59 -17.48 14.77 -6.42
C ASN A 59 -17.42 16.05 -5.59
N GLY A 60 -18.35 16.25 -4.65
CA GLY A 60 -18.32 17.36 -3.70
C GLY A 60 -17.09 17.29 -2.78
N GLN A 61 -16.78 16.12 -2.24
CA GLN A 61 -15.59 15.90 -1.42
C GLN A 61 -14.29 16.10 -2.21
N LEU A 62 -14.23 15.58 -3.44
CA LEU A 62 -13.08 15.79 -4.34
C LEU A 62 -12.88 17.27 -4.66
N ASN A 63 -13.95 18.01 -4.96
CA ASN A 63 -13.89 19.45 -5.19
C ASN A 63 -13.48 20.23 -3.94
N ALA A 64 -13.98 19.82 -2.76
CA ALA A 64 -13.61 20.44 -1.49
C ALA A 64 -12.12 20.22 -1.18
N LEU A 65 -11.60 19.01 -1.43
CA LEU A 65 -10.18 18.70 -1.30
C LEU A 65 -9.34 19.50 -2.31
N GLU A 66 -9.78 19.61 -3.57
CA GLU A 66 -9.10 20.42 -4.58
C GLU A 66 -9.08 21.91 -4.19
N HIS A 67 -10.18 22.41 -3.62
CA HIS A 67 -10.27 23.78 -3.12
C HIS A 67 -9.35 24.00 -1.92
N GLN A 68 -9.33 23.08 -0.95
CA GLN A 68 -8.41 23.14 0.19
C GLN A 68 -6.95 23.11 -0.26
N LEU A 69 -6.62 22.29 -1.25
CA LEU A 69 -5.27 22.21 -1.80
C LEU A 69 -4.85 23.55 -2.44
N LYS A 70 -5.75 24.20 -3.19
CA LYS A 70 -5.54 25.55 -3.73
C LYS A 70 -5.40 26.60 -2.62
N GLN A 71 -6.20 26.51 -1.57
CA GLN A 71 -6.09 27.42 -0.42
C GLN A 71 -4.74 27.27 0.29
N TYR A 72 -4.29 26.04 0.55
CA TYR A 72 -2.96 25.81 1.15
C TYR A 72 -1.83 26.29 0.24
N GLN A 73 -1.95 26.15 -1.08
CA GLN A 73 -0.99 26.74 -2.02
C GLN A 73 -0.99 28.28 -1.96
N GLN A 74 -2.16 28.91 -1.86
CA GLN A 74 -2.27 30.35 -1.71
C GLN A 74 -1.70 30.84 -0.38
N GLU A 75 -1.99 30.15 0.73
CA GLU A 75 -1.43 30.46 2.05
C GLU A 75 0.10 30.28 2.08
N LEU A 76 0.62 29.24 1.43
CA LEU A 76 2.06 29.05 1.25
C LEU A 76 2.68 30.20 0.47
N ASN A 77 2.07 30.62 -0.64
CA ASN A 77 2.54 31.75 -1.43
C ASN A 77 2.49 33.06 -0.66
N ILE A 78 1.42 33.32 0.11
CA ILE A 78 1.30 34.51 0.96
C ILE A 78 2.36 34.49 2.06
N LYS A 79 2.59 33.34 2.72
CA LYS A 79 3.64 33.20 3.73
C LYS A 79 5.03 33.36 3.12
N ALA A 80 5.30 32.78 1.95
CA ALA A 80 6.54 32.95 1.22
C ALA A 80 6.80 34.43 0.87
N ASN A 81 5.76 35.15 0.41
CA ASN A 81 5.86 36.57 0.07
C ASN A 81 5.99 37.49 1.30
N ASN A 82 5.47 37.10 2.46
CA ASN A 82 5.50 37.88 3.71
C ASN A 82 6.66 37.50 4.64
N PHE A 83 7.58 36.63 4.22
CA PHE A 83 8.68 36.13 5.05
C PHE A 83 9.84 37.14 5.11
N GLN A 84 9.67 38.25 5.81
CA GLN A 84 10.77 39.21 6.10
C GLN A 84 11.65 38.68 7.24
N GLY A 85 12.79 38.07 6.93
CA GLY A 85 13.72 37.68 8.02
C GLY A 85 14.87 36.75 7.68
N TYR A 86 15.02 36.32 6.43
CA TYR A 86 16.09 35.42 6.01
C TYR A 86 16.81 36.00 4.80
N THR A 87 18.14 35.81 4.73
CA THR A 87 18.88 36.06 3.48
C THR A 87 18.25 35.23 2.37
N ILE A 88 18.27 35.72 1.13
CA ILE A 88 17.67 35.05 -0.05
C ILE A 88 18.05 33.56 -0.09
N SER A 89 19.30 33.21 0.24
CA SER A 89 19.79 31.83 0.32
C SER A 89 19.07 30.95 1.36
N ILE A 90 18.69 31.49 2.53
CA ILE A 90 17.95 30.73 3.54
C ILE A 90 16.47 30.58 3.13
N GLN A 91 15.90 31.59 2.47
CA GLN A 91 14.55 31.48 1.90
C GLN A 91 14.50 30.44 0.78
N GLU A 92 15.46 30.46 -0.15
CA GLU A 92 15.60 29.46 -1.22
C GLU A 92 15.76 28.06 -0.63
N LYS A 93 16.60 27.88 0.40
CA LYS A 93 16.70 26.58 1.10
C LYS A 93 15.44 26.17 1.82
N LEU A 94 14.68 27.10 2.40
CA LEU A 94 13.39 26.81 3.03
C LEU A 94 12.34 26.43 1.98
N ILE A 95 12.32 27.11 0.83
CA ILE A 95 11.43 26.80 -0.29
C ILE A 95 11.78 25.44 -0.87
N GLU A 96 13.05 25.17 -1.18
CA GLU A 96 13.54 23.84 -1.61
C GLU A 96 13.15 22.78 -0.57
N TYR A 97 13.39 23.03 0.71
CA TYR A 97 13.03 22.09 1.77
C TYR A 97 11.51 21.85 1.84
N ILE A 98 10.68 22.88 1.70
CA ILE A 98 9.21 22.77 1.70
C ILE A 98 8.74 22.04 0.44
N GLU A 99 9.29 22.34 -0.73
CA GLU A 99 8.94 21.67 -1.99
C GLU A 99 9.38 20.20 -2.00
N GLU A 100 10.58 19.90 -1.51
CA GLU A 100 11.11 18.55 -1.40
C GLU A 100 10.40 17.72 -0.33
N ASN A 101 10.01 18.31 0.81
CA ASN A 101 9.46 17.55 1.94
C ASN A 101 7.93 17.60 2.05
N LEU A 102 7.30 18.76 1.88
CA LEU A 102 5.84 18.90 2.01
C LEU A 102 5.14 18.52 0.70
N ASN A 103 5.57 19.07 -0.44
CA ASN A 103 4.95 18.70 -1.72
C ASN A 103 5.24 17.25 -2.09
N SER A 104 6.46 16.73 -1.89
CA SER A 104 6.74 15.34 -2.25
C SER A 104 6.09 14.31 -1.29
N SER A 105 6.11 14.53 0.03
CA SER A 105 5.60 13.51 0.97
C SER A 105 4.06 13.51 1.05
N LEU A 106 3.42 14.68 1.06
CA LEU A 106 1.97 14.78 1.07
C LEU A 106 1.38 14.33 -0.27
N SER A 107 1.98 14.74 -1.40
CA SER A 107 1.55 14.30 -2.73
C SER A 107 1.69 12.79 -2.90
N LYS A 108 2.81 12.19 -2.45
CA LYS A 108 2.99 10.73 -2.47
C LYS A 108 1.93 10.01 -1.64
N LYS A 109 1.59 10.52 -0.44
CA LYS A 109 0.53 9.95 0.41
C LYS A 109 -0.84 10.06 -0.24
N ILE A 110 -1.19 11.23 -0.78
CA ILE A 110 -2.48 11.44 -1.47
C ILE A 110 -2.57 10.53 -2.70
N LYS A 111 -1.52 10.48 -3.52
CA LYS A 111 -1.45 9.59 -4.69
C LYS A 111 -1.63 8.13 -4.32
N HIS A 112 -0.93 7.68 -3.27
CA HIS A 112 -1.10 6.31 -2.76
C HIS A 112 -2.55 6.03 -2.34
N GLN A 113 -3.21 6.95 -1.63
CA GLN A 113 -4.62 6.79 -1.26
C GLN A 113 -5.55 6.73 -2.48
N VAL A 114 -5.30 7.57 -3.49
CA VAL A 114 -6.03 7.52 -4.76
C VAL A 114 -5.86 6.18 -5.46
N ASP A 115 -4.62 5.66 -5.52
CA ASP A 115 -4.33 4.35 -6.09
C ASP A 115 -5.08 3.22 -5.35
N LEU A 116 -5.12 3.26 -4.01
CA LEU A 116 -5.86 2.27 -3.22
C LEU A 116 -7.37 2.31 -3.50
N ILE A 117 -7.96 3.50 -3.59
CA ILE A 117 -9.38 3.68 -3.94
C ILE A 117 -9.66 3.10 -5.33
N HIS A 118 -8.75 3.36 -6.29
CA HIS A 118 -8.86 2.85 -7.64
C HIS A 118 -8.85 1.31 -7.67
N TYR A 119 -7.91 0.66 -6.98
CA TYR A 119 -7.88 -0.80 -6.89
C TYR A 119 -9.11 -1.37 -6.19
N ASP A 120 -9.55 -0.76 -5.07
CA ASP A 120 -10.76 -1.19 -4.36
C ASP A 120 -12.00 -1.13 -5.25
N TYR A 121 -12.11 -0.08 -6.07
CA TYR A 121 -13.17 0.05 -7.06
C TYR A 121 -13.11 -1.06 -8.12
N HIS A 122 -11.94 -1.27 -8.73
CA HIS A 122 -11.77 -2.28 -9.77
C HIS A 122 -12.04 -3.71 -9.28
N ILE A 123 -11.53 -4.06 -8.09
CA ILE A 123 -11.78 -5.37 -7.47
C ILE A 123 -13.29 -5.59 -7.23
N ARG A 124 -14.01 -4.54 -6.84
CA ARG A 124 -15.47 -4.59 -6.63
C ARG A 124 -16.24 -4.66 -7.96
N ALA A 125 -15.83 -3.91 -8.97
CA ALA A 125 -16.44 -3.94 -10.30
C ALA A 125 -16.36 -5.36 -10.89
N LEU A 126 -15.18 -5.98 -10.86
CA LEU A 126 -14.98 -7.37 -11.32
C LEU A 126 -15.82 -8.37 -10.55
N LYS A 127 -16.00 -8.17 -9.22
CA LYS A 127 -16.92 -9.00 -8.42
C LYS A 127 -18.36 -8.84 -8.90
N LEU A 128 -18.82 -7.61 -9.14
CA LEU A 128 -20.20 -7.35 -9.57
C LEU A 128 -20.45 -7.93 -10.97
N GLU A 129 -19.52 -7.74 -11.90
CA GLU A 129 -19.55 -8.32 -13.24
C GLU A 129 -19.61 -9.84 -13.18
N TYR A 130 -18.78 -10.48 -12.34
CA TYR A 130 -18.86 -11.92 -12.10
C TYR A 130 -20.27 -12.38 -11.68
N PHE A 131 -20.95 -11.64 -10.80
CA PHE A 131 -22.32 -11.98 -10.38
C PHE A 131 -23.40 -11.67 -11.43
N GLN A 132 -23.15 -10.78 -12.39
CA GLN A 132 -24.07 -10.54 -13.51
C GLN A 132 -24.23 -11.77 -14.41
N HIS A 133 -23.20 -12.62 -14.46
CA HIS A 133 -23.25 -13.91 -15.15
C HIS A 133 -24.02 -15.01 -14.38
N LYS A 134 -24.64 -14.67 -13.25
CA LYS A 134 -25.47 -15.56 -12.42
C LYS A 134 -24.75 -16.89 -12.06
N PRO A 135 -23.55 -16.81 -11.45
CA PRO A 135 -22.87 -18.00 -10.98
C PRO A 135 -23.72 -18.70 -9.92
N ASN A 136 -23.67 -20.02 -9.88
CA ASN A 136 -24.32 -20.78 -8.82
C ASN A 136 -23.51 -20.69 -7.51
N GLU A 137 -24.05 -21.28 -6.44
CA GLU A 137 -23.46 -21.18 -5.11
C GLU A 137 -22.03 -21.72 -5.07
N TYR A 138 -21.77 -22.87 -5.69
CA TYR A 138 -20.44 -23.48 -5.75
C TYR A 138 -19.42 -22.55 -6.43
N GLN A 139 -19.77 -22.03 -7.61
CA GLN A 139 -18.93 -21.10 -8.38
C GLN A 139 -18.64 -19.82 -7.57
N GLY A 140 -19.65 -19.28 -6.89
CA GLY A 140 -19.51 -18.12 -6.01
C GLY A 140 -18.58 -18.39 -4.81
N GLN A 141 -18.66 -19.57 -4.20
CA GLN A 141 -17.76 -19.98 -3.12
C GLN A 141 -16.32 -20.17 -3.61
N LEU A 142 -16.14 -20.80 -4.78
CA LEU A 142 -14.83 -21.01 -5.39
C LEU A 142 -14.12 -19.69 -5.70
N MET A 143 -14.81 -18.73 -6.31
CA MET A 143 -14.30 -17.36 -6.53
C MET A 143 -13.89 -16.69 -5.21
N LYS A 144 -14.68 -16.83 -4.15
CA LYS A 144 -14.33 -16.29 -2.81
C LYS A 144 -13.05 -16.94 -2.28
N GLN A 145 -12.92 -18.26 -2.37
CA GLN A 145 -11.75 -19.00 -1.87
C GLN A 145 -10.47 -18.64 -2.64
N ILE A 146 -10.53 -18.55 -3.97
CA ILE A 146 -9.38 -18.21 -4.82
C ILE A 146 -8.91 -16.77 -4.55
N CYS A 147 -9.83 -15.80 -4.52
CA CYS A 147 -9.47 -14.42 -4.22
C CYS A 147 -8.90 -14.24 -2.82
N GLN A 148 -9.46 -14.96 -1.83
CA GLN A 148 -8.98 -14.90 -0.45
C GLN A 148 -7.57 -15.50 -0.34
N SER A 149 -7.34 -16.69 -0.91
CA SER A 149 -6.01 -17.30 -0.88
C SER A 149 -4.99 -16.50 -1.67
N LYS A 150 -5.40 -15.81 -2.76
CA LYS A 150 -4.52 -14.90 -3.50
C LYS A 150 -4.08 -13.71 -2.66
N TYR A 151 -5.01 -13.10 -1.92
CA TYR A 151 -4.71 -12.00 -1.01
C TYR A 151 -3.70 -12.44 0.06
N GLU A 152 -3.93 -13.59 0.68
CA GLU A 152 -3.06 -14.18 1.70
C GLU A 152 -1.66 -14.47 1.14
N GLN A 153 -1.58 -15.14 -0.01
CA GLN A 153 -0.33 -15.45 -0.69
C GLN A 153 0.48 -14.19 -0.97
N GLU A 154 -0.09 -13.21 -1.68
CA GLU A 154 0.65 -12.01 -2.06
C GLU A 154 1.06 -11.17 -0.84
N THR A 155 0.20 -11.10 0.20
CA THR A 155 0.54 -10.39 1.44
C THR A 155 1.74 -11.05 2.12
N SER A 156 1.74 -12.38 2.23
CA SER A 156 2.83 -13.13 2.86
C SER A 156 4.15 -13.02 2.09
N GLU A 157 4.10 -13.04 0.75
CA GLU A 157 5.28 -12.82 -0.11
C GLU A 157 5.88 -11.44 0.14
N GLN A 158 5.05 -10.40 0.11
CA GLN A 158 5.55 -9.03 0.30
C GLN A 158 6.02 -8.76 1.73
N GLU A 159 5.42 -9.38 2.76
CA GLU A 159 5.90 -9.27 4.14
C GLU A 159 7.25 -9.96 4.33
N TYR A 160 7.44 -11.14 3.75
CA TYR A 160 8.71 -11.85 3.78
C TYR A 160 9.84 -11.03 3.11
N GLU A 161 9.58 -10.46 1.93
CA GLU A 161 10.55 -9.60 1.25
C GLU A 161 10.79 -8.28 2.01
N PHE A 162 9.77 -7.71 2.65
CA PHE A 162 9.94 -6.55 3.51
C PHE A 162 10.80 -6.87 4.75
N LEU A 163 10.58 -8.02 5.38
CA LEU A 163 11.37 -8.48 6.53
C LEU A 163 12.85 -8.67 6.16
N LYS A 164 13.15 -9.25 4.99
CA LYS A 164 14.53 -9.34 4.49
C LYS A 164 15.20 -7.97 4.39
N GLN A 165 14.49 -6.98 3.87
CA GLN A 165 15.01 -5.61 3.77
C GLN A 165 15.26 -4.99 5.14
N GLN A 166 14.37 -5.22 6.11
CA GLN A 166 14.57 -4.76 7.48
C GLN A 166 15.79 -5.43 8.13
N ILE A 167 15.94 -6.74 7.98
CA ILE A 167 17.11 -7.48 8.48
C ILE A 167 18.40 -6.94 7.85
N ALA A 168 18.41 -6.71 6.54
CA ALA A 168 19.55 -6.12 5.84
C ALA A 168 19.90 -4.73 6.39
N TYR A 169 18.90 -3.88 6.63
CA TYR A 169 19.08 -2.57 7.25
C TYR A 169 19.69 -2.65 8.65
N TYR A 170 19.18 -3.52 9.52
CA TYR A 170 19.71 -3.68 10.88
C TYR A 170 21.09 -4.34 10.95
N ASN A 171 21.55 -4.92 9.85
CA ASN A 171 22.91 -5.45 9.71
C ASN A 171 23.90 -4.43 9.13
N LEU A 172 23.46 -3.20 8.80
CA LEU A 172 24.36 -2.14 8.35
C LEU A 172 25.31 -1.70 9.49
N PRO A 173 26.53 -1.23 9.17
CA PRO A 173 27.47 -0.71 10.17
C PRO A 173 26.91 0.46 10.99
N SER A 174 26.03 1.28 10.41
CA SER A 174 25.36 2.38 11.12
C SER A 174 24.38 1.91 12.20
N GLN A 175 23.96 0.64 12.16
CA GLN A 175 23.09 -0.01 13.15
C GLN A 175 23.89 -0.97 14.04
N SER A 176 25.21 -0.76 14.16
CA SER A 176 26.07 -1.61 14.96
C SER A 176 25.83 -1.46 16.46
N PHE A 177 26.34 -2.41 17.23
CA PHE A 177 26.25 -2.39 18.68
C PHE A 177 26.88 -1.12 19.27
N GLU A 178 27.99 -0.65 18.69
CA GLU A 178 28.71 0.55 19.11
C GLU A 178 27.83 1.80 19.06
N CYS A 179 26.90 1.86 18.10
CA CYS A 179 25.95 2.96 17.96
C CYS A 179 24.69 2.81 18.85
N SER A 180 24.58 1.71 19.61
CA SER A 180 23.41 1.44 20.44
C SER A 180 23.53 2.11 21.82
N PRO A 181 22.41 2.48 22.48
CA PRO A 181 22.46 2.97 23.86
C PRO A 181 22.99 1.93 24.87
N ILE A 182 23.10 0.66 24.47
CA ILE A 182 23.64 -0.43 25.28
C ILE A 182 25.18 -0.36 25.35
N SER A 183 25.86 0.17 24.33
CA SER A 183 27.32 0.31 24.32
C SER A 183 27.84 1.35 25.31
N HIS A 184 27.00 2.32 25.66
CA HIS A 184 27.29 3.46 26.55
C HIS A 184 26.42 3.44 27.82
N HIS A 185 26.15 2.24 28.34
CA HIS A 185 25.30 2.11 29.51
C HIS A 185 26.00 2.66 30.76
N PRO A 186 25.39 3.60 31.53
CA PRO A 186 26.04 4.28 32.66
C PRO A 186 26.64 3.32 33.70
N PHE A 187 25.98 2.19 33.92
CA PHE A 187 26.48 1.13 34.81
C PHE A 187 27.81 0.55 34.34
N ILE A 188 27.96 0.25 33.04
CA ILE A 188 29.18 -0.33 32.48
C ILE A 188 30.29 0.73 32.46
N ASP A 189 29.95 1.97 32.11
CA ASP A 189 30.93 3.06 32.02
C ASP A 189 31.46 3.50 33.39
N SER A 190 30.68 3.28 34.47
CA SER A 190 31.07 3.56 35.86
C SER A 190 32.12 2.60 36.45
N ILE A 191 32.38 1.47 35.78
CA ILE A 191 33.35 0.46 36.24
C ILE A 191 34.77 1.02 36.12
N GLN A 192 35.44 1.25 37.25
CA GLN A 192 36.80 1.84 37.24
C GLN A 192 37.85 0.92 36.62
N ASN A 193 37.76 -0.39 36.87
CA ASN A 193 38.70 -1.36 36.30
C ASN A 193 38.48 -1.47 34.78
N LEU A 194 39.43 -0.96 34.00
CA LEU A 194 39.38 -0.95 32.54
C LEU A 194 39.24 -2.35 31.95
N PHE A 195 40.01 -3.32 32.46
CA PHE A 195 40.00 -4.68 31.93
C PHE A 195 38.64 -5.36 32.12
N VAL A 196 38.03 -5.20 33.31
CA VAL A 196 36.70 -5.73 33.62
C VAL A 196 35.62 -5.06 32.76
N ARG A 197 35.71 -3.74 32.58
CA ARG A 197 34.79 -2.96 31.75
C ARG A 197 34.82 -3.39 30.29
N GLU A 198 35.99 -3.53 29.70
CA GLU A 198 36.14 -3.98 28.31
C GLU A 198 35.70 -5.43 28.11
N ALA A 199 36.01 -6.32 29.07
CA ALA A 199 35.54 -7.71 29.04
C ALA A 199 34.01 -7.80 29.07
N LEU A 200 33.35 -7.01 29.92
CA LEU A 200 31.89 -6.93 29.97
C LEU A 200 31.30 -6.34 28.68
N LYS A 201 31.86 -5.24 28.15
CA LYS A 201 31.41 -4.66 26.87
C LYS A 201 31.46 -5.69 25.75
N LYS A 202 32.53 -6.47 25.68
CA LYS A 202 32.67 -7.56 24.70
C LYS A 202 31.59 -8.63 24.87
N GLN A 203 31.35 -9.10 26.10
CA GLN A 203 30.30 -10.09 26.38
C GLN A 203 28.90 -9.58 26.02
N PHE A 204 28.57 -8.33 26.40
CA PHE A 204 27.29 -7.72 26.03
C PHE A 204 27.13 -7.60 24.51
N LYS A 205 28.19 -7.20 23.80
CA LYS A 205 28.19 -7.14 22.34
C LYS A 205 27.93 -8.52 21.73
N GLU A 206 28.61 -9.56 22.19
CA GLU A 206 28.43 -10.94 21.72
C GLU A 206 27.00 -11.42 21.95
N VAL A 207 26.46 -11.23 23.17
CA VAL A 207 25.08 -11.61 23.51
C VAL A 207 24.07 -10.84 22.67
N ALA A 208 24.25 -9.53 22.48
CA ALA A 208 23.34 -8.70 21.70
C ALA A 208 23.32 -9.11 20.22
N ILE A 209 24.50 -9.33 19.62
CA ILE A 209 24.63 -9.78 18.23
C ILE A 209 24.00 -11.16 18.06
N GLN A 210 24.33 -12.11 18.95
CA GLN A 210 23.81 -13.47 18.87
C GLN A 210 22.28 -13.49 19.01
N SER A 211 21.75 -12.79 20.01
CA SER A 211 20.30 -12.69 20.25
C SER A 211 19.58 -12.08 19.05
N ARG A 212 20.14 -11.03 18.45
CA ARG A 212 19.60 -10.39 17.25
C ARG A 212 19.56 -11.35 16.06
N ILE A 213 20.67 -12.06 15.79
CA ILE A 213 20.75 -13.05 14.70
C ILE A 213 19.72 -14.15 14.91
N THR A 214 19.65 -14.71 16.12
CA THR A 214 18.67 -15.76 16.45
C THR A 214 17.24 -15.26 16.25
N LEU A 215 16.89 -14.07 16.74
CA LEU A 215 15.56 -13.50 16.56
C LEU A 215 15.23 -13.30 15.08
N PHE A 216 16.14 -12.71 14.30
CA PHE A 216 15.92 -12.52 12.86
C PHE A 216 15.72 -13.83 12.12
N ASN A 217 16.48 -14.87 12.46
CA ASN A 217 16.31 -16.20 11.86
C ASN A 217 14.94 -16.82 12.22
N ILE A 218 14.49 -16.69 13.47
CA ILE A 218 13.16 -17.16 13.90
C ILE A 218 12.06 -16.45 13.11
N TYR A 219 12.12 -15.11 13.02
CA TYR A 219 11.13 -14.33 12.27
C TYR A 219 11.12 -14.67 10.78
N LEU A 220 12.31 -14.77 10.18
CA LEU A 220 12.43 -15.07 8.75
C LEU A 220 11.91 -16.46 8.43
N LYS A 221 12.21 -17.45 9.28
CA LYS A 221 11.72 -18.82 9.11
C LYS A 221 10.21 -18.88 9.27
N SER A 222 9.66 -18.23 10.29
CA SER A 222 8.21 -18.18 10.50
C SER A 222 7.48 -17.51 9.32
N ALA A 223 8.03 -16.44 8.75
CA ALA A 223 7.45 -15.76 7.59
C ALA A 223 7.56 -16.62 6.31
N GLU A 224 8.67 -17.34 6.13
CA GLU A 224 8.86 -18.27 5.02
C GLU A 224 7.86 -19.43 5.06
N ASP A 225 7.67 -20.04 6.23
CA ASP A 225 6.74 -21.17 6.41
C ASP A 225 5.29 -20.73 6.10
N GLN A 226 4.87 -19.54 6.56
CA GLN A 226 3.56 -18.97 6.23
C GLN A 226 3.41 -18.71 4.73
N ARG A 227 4.44 -18.15 4.09
CA ARG A 227 4.45 -17.89 2.65
C ARG A 227 4.26 -19.18 1.85
N GLU A 228 4.98 -20.23 2.20
CA GLU A 228 4.84 -21.54 1.57
C GLU A 228 3.44 -22.14 1.77
N GLU A 229 2.87 -22.02 2.97
CA GLU A 229 1.52 -22.50 3.28
C GLU A 229 0.48 -21.80 2.39
N TYR A 230 0.52 -20.47 2.33
CA TYR A 230 -0.43 -19.70 1.51
C TYR A 230 -0.24 -19.91 0.02
N GLN A 231 1.00 -20.08 -0.44
CA GLN A 231 1.27 -20.46 -1.83
C GLN A 231 0.64 -21.81 -2.18
N LYS A 232 0.88 -22.84 -1.37
CA LYS A 232 0.29 -24.18 -1.58
C LYS A 232 -1.24 -24.13 -1.57
N LYS A 233 -1.82 -23.37 -0.64
CA LYS A 233 -3.28 -23.16 -0.55
C LYS A 233 -3.83 -22.47 -1.80
N HIS A 234 -3.15 -21.44 -2.31
CA HIS A 234 -3.58 -20.76 -3.53
C HIS A 234 -3.47 -21.66 -4.76
N GLU A 235 -2.34 -22.35 -4.94
CA GLU A 235 -2.15 -23.32 -6.03
C GLU A 235 -3.21 -24.44 -6.02
N ALA A 236 -3.58 -24.94 -4.83
CA ALA A 236 -4.65 -25.91 -4.69
C ALA A 236 -6.02 -25.36 -5.14
N ASN A 237 -6.31 -24.09 -4.84
CA ASN A 237 -7.56 -23.45 -5.27
C ASN A 237 -7.58 -23.15 -6.77
N VAL A 238 -6.44 -22.79 -7.37
CA VAL A 238 -6.30 -22.62 -8.83
C VAL A 238 -6.51 -23.97 -9.53
N LYS A 239 -5.90 -25.05 -9.04
CA LYS A 239 -6.14 -26.40 -9.58
C LYS A 239 -7.61 -26.81 -9.52
N LYS A 240 -8.33 -26.43 -8.45
CA LYS A 240 -9.79 -26.64 -8.37
C LYS A 240 -10.54 -25.84 -9.43
N MET A 241 -10.16 -24.59 -9.67
CA MET A 241 -10.73 -23.75 -10.74
C MET A 241 -10.54 -24.38 -12.12
N ASP A 242 -9.32 -24.85 -12.42
CA ASP A 242 -9.00 -25.48 -13.69
C ASP A 242 -9.81 -26.76 -13.88
N ALA A 243 -9.92 -27.58 -12.83
CA ALA A 243 -10.78 -28.76 -12.84
C ALA A 243 -12.25 -28.39 -13.09
N SER A 244 -12.76 -27.36 -12.41
CA SER A 244 -14.12 -26.84 -12.63
C SER A 244 -14.33 -26.30 -14.04
N GLN A 245 -13.31 -25.75 -14.71
CA GLN A 245 -13.44 -25.31 -16.10
C GLN A 245 -13.60 -26.47 -17.09
N HIS A 246 -12.92 -27.59 -16.83
CA HIS A 246 -12.89 -28.77 -17.70
C HIS A 246 -13.90 -29.87 -17.32
N THR A 247 -14.65 -29.67 -16.23
CA THR A 247 -15.65 -30.62 -15.73
C THR A 247 -16.86 -30.76 -16.67
N LEU A 248 -17.37 -32.00 -16.80
CA LEU A 248 -18.59 -32.33 -17.56
C LEU A 248 -19.89 -32.04 -16.79
N ASN A 249 -19.81 -31.92 -15.46
CA ASN A 249 -20.92 -31.57 -14.59
C ASN A 249 -21.29 -30.08 -14.71
N ASN A 250 -22.43 -29.77 -15.32
CA ASN A 250 -22.90 -28.40 -15.53
C ASN A 250 -23.04 -27.56 -14.24
N ASN A 251 -23.24 -28.20 -13.08
CA ASN A 251 -23.40 -27.49 -11.81
C ASN A 251 -22.07 -26.99 -11.22
N GLU A 252 -20.94 -27.52 -11.64
CA GLU A 252 -19.61 -27.09 -11.19
C GLU A 252 -18.82 -26.40 -12.31
N LYS A 253 -19.30 -26.55 -13.55
CA LYS A 253 -18.61 -26.07 -14.74
C LYS A 253 -18.45 -24.56 -14.74
N LEU A 254 -17.22 -24.05 -14.76
CA LEU A 254 -16.96 -22.62 -14.96
C LEU A 254 -16.89 -22.29 -16.45
N SER A 255 -17.56 -21.21 -16.87
CA SER A 255 -17.37 -20.67 -18.21
C SER A 255 -16.02 -19.96 -18.31
N SER A 256 -15.46 -19.86 -19.52
CA SER A 256 -14.22 -19.12 -19.78
C SER A 256 -14.29 -17.67 -19.29
N THR A 257 -15.44 -17.02 -19.46
CA THR A 257 -15.67 -15.65 -18.98
C THR A 257 -15.59 -15.56 -17.46
N LEU A 258 -16.16 -16.51 -16.72
CA LEU A 258 -16.08 -16.53 -15.25
C LEU A 258 -14.63 -16.74 -14.79
N VAL A 259 -13.87 -17.62 -15.45
CA VAL A 259 -12.44 -17.83 -15.16
C VAL A 259 -11.62 -16.56 -15.42
N GLN A 260 -11.86 -15.88 -16.55
CA GLN A 260 -11.19 -14.62 -16.86
C GLN A 260 -11.43 -13.56 -15.79
N LEU A 261 -12.69 -13.38 -15.36
CA LEU A 261 -13.05 -12.42 -14.31
C LEU A 261 -12.41 -12.76 -12.96
N ILE A 262 -12.27 -14.05 -12.62
CA ILE A 262 -11.53 -14.49 -11.42
C ILE A 262 -10.06 -14.09 -11.55
N ASN A 263 -9.42 -14.39 -12.67
CA ASN A 263 -8.01 -14.09 -12.90
C ASN A 263 -7.72 -12.59 -12.90
N GLU A 264 -8.54 -11.78 -13.57
CA GLU A 264 -8.40 -10.33 -13.56
C GLU A 264 -8.56 -9.76 -12.14
N ARG A 265 -9.48 -10.32 -11.35
CA ARG A 265 -9.65 -9.90 -9.96
C ARG A 265 -8.45 -10.27 -9.09
N CYS A 266 -7.89 -11.47 -9.28
CA CYS A 266 -6.64 -11.88 -8.64
C CYS A 266 -5.47 -10.96 -9.00
N ASN A 267 -5.36 -10.55 -10.26
CA ASN A 267 -4.33 -9.60 -10.71
C ASN A 267 -4.49 -8.24 -10.02
N LYS A 268 -5.72 -7.70 -9.93
CA LYS A 268 -5.97 -6.43 -9.23
C LYS A 268 -5.69 -6.53 -7.72
N ILE A 269 -5.91 -7.69 -7.11
CA ILE A 269 -5.52 -7.95 -5.72
C ILE A 269 -3.99 -7.88 -5.58
N SER A 270 -3.23 -8.52 -6.48
CA SER A 270 -1.76 -8.44 -6.49
C SER A 270 -1.26 -7.01 -6.64
N GLU A 271 -1.74 -6.28 -7.65
CA GLU A 271 -1.34 -4.88 -7.90
C GLU A 271 -1.60 -3.99 -6.69
N ARG A 272 -2.75 -4.17 -6.03
CA ARG A 272 -3.10 -3.43 -4.81
C ARG A 272 -2.12 -3.70 -3.67
N ILE A 273 -1.80 -4.97 -3.41
CA ILE A 273 -0.89 -5.35 -2.32
C ILE A 273 0.52 -4.84 -2.63
N GLN A 274 0.98 -4.96 -3.88
CA GLN A 274 2.26 -4.41 -4.31
C GLN A 274 2.33 -2.90 -4.14
N CYS A 275 1.24 -2.17 -4.42
CA CYS A 275 1.14 -0.73 -4.18
C CYS A 275 1.32 -0.38 -2.69
N ILE A 276 0.66 -1.12 -1.79
CA ILE A 276 0.80 -0.95 -0.33
C ILE A 276 2.25 -1.15 0.09
N TYR A 277 2.87 -2.25 -0.32
CA TYR A 277 4.23 -2.59 0.10
C TYR A 277 5.29 -1.71 -0.54
N LYS A 278 5.07 -1.22 -1.76
CA LYS A 278 5.91 -0.18 -2.36
C LYS A 278 5.93 1.07 -1.47
N HIS A 279 4.77 1.56 -1.05
CA HIS A 279 4.69 2.72 -0.16
C HIS A 279 5.29 2.44 1.23
N LYS A 280 5.10 1.24 1.78
CA LYS A 280 5.70 0.79 3.05
C LYS A 280 7.24 0.79 2.97
N ARG A 281 7.82 0.28 1.88
CA ARG A 281 9.27 0.26 1.62
C ARG A 281 9.85 1.66 1.44
N GLU A 282 9.21 2.50 0.62
CA GLU A 282 9.63 3.89 0.42
C GLU A 282 9.60 4.68 1.74
N SER A 283 8.55 4.48 2.54
CA SER A 283 8.43 5.11 3.86
C SER A 283 9.50 4.61 4.85
N PHE A 284 9.85 3.32 4.81
CA PHE A 284 10.91 2.76 5.64
C PHE A 284 12.27 3.36 5.27
N GLN A 285 12.62 3.38 3.98
CA GLN A 285 13.87 3.98 3.49
C GLN A 285 13.99 5.47 3.83
N SER A 286 12.89 6.23 3.74
CA SER A 286 12.89 7.66 4.09
C SER A 286 13.10 7.97 5.59
N LYS A 287 12.88 6.99 6.48
CA LYS A 287 13.16 7.11 7.92
C LYS A 287 14.57 6.64 8.29
N SER A 288 15.22 5.95 7.36
CA SER A 288 16.54 5.34 7.52
C SER A 288 17.69 6.23 7.04
N ASN A 289 17.38 7.28 6.27
CA ASN A 289 18.28 8.34 5.82
C ASN A 289 18.03 9.61 6.64
#